data_AF-A0A2N5LH72-F1
#
_entry.id   AF-A0A2N5LH72-F1
#
_cell.length_a   1.000
_cell.length_b   1.000
_cell.length_c   1.000
_cell.angle_alpha   90.00
_cell.angle_beta   90.00
_cell.angle_gamma   90.00
#
_symmetry.space_group_name_H-M   'P 1'
#
loop_
_entity.id
_entity.type
_entity.pdbx_description
1 polymer ?
#
loop_
_entity_poly.entity_id
_entity_poly.type
_entity_poly.pdbx_seq_one_letter_code
_entity_poly.pdbx_strand_id
1 'polypeptide(L)'
;MFPSNTRLLTVSDYQSVFGKIWELIFDQEQRTNRVAAILLLSMITGRSIQTVIKEVATNKSQRQFLVEEEGGVTVIRNSINVTVNRRDKVKPLTKSHSHHFSLPLPAPLDVVLQYKFEVETTEVNQLLKTIKESLSLLSNQHIESALTFIITHHISEPLHSDIVTGVEVEHSSPLYYTSIETSYLISTYQAAIKILSNQFFESFRTINYCRTNKTKKVSHLLNPENYKLWQANKYPYLVDMPIVASNVNKTFIGSEMALTDKVCGQFFALLAERVQGDRQQLDHGTNDLRSEYIKQFNAYGLWLWHIIQIQTGIRPVNDAPGFLNQFNFSHDIYWVSDKSIRQGKDHGRLIPISTFLKTALKNYISYIKHFASVHNPLYPEYKLEINKILQSKVPFLQILSLNPKKFMPITPKRIRRAVDKALPHQDNWLRHQLRSMLTNEVDEVYVCALLGHEHADQEIFHPMSSLSINQYRTELLPQLDRVAQKLDLKQVEIKRYG
;
A
#
# COMPACT_ATOMS: atom_id res chain seq x y z
N MET A 1 -17.34 32.43 -7.42
CA MET A 1 -16.67 32.29 -8.73
C MET A 1 -15.46 31.40 -8.47
N PHE A 2 -15.58 30.09 -8.70
CA PHE A 2 -14.45 29.18 -8.53
C PHE A 2 -13.41 29.48 -9.62
N PRO A 3 -12.10 29.45 -9.32
CA PRO A 3 -11.11 29.48 -10.38
C PRO A 3 -11.27 28.19 -11.18
N SER A 4 -11.87 28.28 -12.37
CA SER A 4 -11.78 27.23 -13.37
C SER A 4 -10.29 27.08 -13.68
N ASN A 5 -9.69 25.98 -13.22
CA ASN A 5 -8.30 25.70 -13.50
C ASN A 5 -8.17 25.50 -15.01
N THR A 6 -7.79 26.54 -15.75
CA THR A 6 -7.63 26.59 -17.22
C THR A 6 -6.50 25.69 -17.75
N ARG A 7 -6.03 24.75 -16.92
CA ARG A 7 -4.93 23.81 -17.16
C ARG A 7 -5.38 22.34 -17.27
N LEU A 8 -6.67 22.06 -17.11
CA LEU A 8 -7.20 20.69 -17.16
C LEU A 8 -8.24 20.60 -18.28
N LEU A 9 -8.05 19.63 -19.17
CA LEU A 9 -9.00 19.30 -20.22
C LEU A 9 -10.17 18.48 -19.65
N THR A 10 -11.34 18.59 -20.27
CA THR A 10 -12.45 17.67 -19.94
C THR A 10 -12.16 16.27 -20.48
N VAL A 11 -12.87 15.25 -19.98
CA VAL A 11 -12.78 13.89 -20.55
C VAL A 11 -13.09 13.89 -22.04
N SER A 12 -14.10 14.64 -22.47
CA SER A 12 -14.49 14.74 -23.88
C SER A 12 -13.38 15.36 -24.74
N ASP A 13 -12.65 16.33 -24.20
CA ASP A 13 -11.51 16.92 -24.89
C ASP A 13 -10.37 15.92 -25.00
N TYR A 14 -10.03 15.21 -23.92
CA TYR A 14 -9.03 14.13 -23.94
C TYR A 14 -9.38 13.03 -24.94
N GLN A 15 -10.65 12.64 -24.99
CA GLN A 15 -11.16 11.66 -25.95
C GLN A 15 -11.04 12.14 -27.40
N SER A 16 -11.35 13.41 -27.65
CA SER A 16 -11.24 14.02 -28.98
C SER A 16 -9.79 14.11 -29.44
N VAL A 17 -8.87 14.46 -28.54
CA VAL A 17 -7.42 14.46 -28.80
C VAL A 17 -6.93 13.04 -29.08
N PHE A 18 -7.30 12.09 -28.24
CA PHE A 18 -6.91 10.68 -28.38
C PHE A 18 -7.36 10.12 -29.73
N GLY A 19 -8.63 10.31 -30.10
CA GLY A 19 -9.18 9.84 -31.38
C GLY A 19 -8.43 10.38 -32.59
N LYS A 20 -8.16 11.69 -32.61
CA LYS A 20 -7.39 12.32 -33.70
C LYS A 20 -5.97 11.80 -33.81
N ILE A 21 -5.27 11.65 -32.68
CA ILE A 21 -3.92 11.09 -32.67
C ILE A 21 -3.95 9.61 -33.11
N TRP A 22 -4.96 8.86 -32.67
CA TRP A 22 -5.14 7.45 -33.04
C TRP A 22 -5.34 7.26 -34.55
N GLU A 23 -6.16 8.09 -35.20
CA GLU A 23 -6.34 8.06 -36.66
C GLU A 23 -5.03 8.26 -37.41
N LEU A 24 -4.18 9.17 -36.92
CA LEU A 24 -2.86 9.49 -37.51
C LEU A 24 -1.84 8.35 -37.38
N ILE A 25 -2.05 7.36 -36.49
CA ILE A 25 -1.22 6.15 -36.42
C ILE A 25 -1.36 5.31 -37.71
N PHE A 26 -2.45 5.45 -38.45
CA PHE A 26 -2.69 4.74 -39.71
C PHE A 26 -2.43 5.60 -40.94
N ASP A 27 -1.84 6.79 -40.76
CA ASP A 27 -1.46 7.66 -41.87
C ASP A 27 -0.39 7.00 -42.75
N GLN A 28 -0.48 7.24 -44.07
CA GLN A 28 0.50 6.74 -45.04
C GLN A 28 1.84 7.46 -44.91
N GLU A 29 1.86 8.70 -44.41
CA GLU A 29 3.06 9.45 -44.14
C GLU A 29 3.74 8.92 -42.88
N GLN A 30 4.82 8.16 -43.07
CA GLN A 30 5.59 7.55 -41.98
C GLN A 30 6.07 8.57 -40.92
N ARG A 31 6.34 9.82 -41.33
CA ARG A 31 6.74 10.90 -40.43
C ARG A 31 5.61 11.26 -39.47
N THR A 32 4.44 11.55 -40.00
CA THR A 32 3.22 11.88 -39.21
C THR A 32 2.84 10.76 -38.26
N ASN A 33 2.88 9.51 -38.74
CA ASN A 33 2.63 8.31 -37.95
C ASN A 33 3.58 8.22 -36.72
N ARG A 34 4.88 8.41 -36.91
CA ARG A 34 5.88 8.36 -35.82
C ARG A 34 5.68 9.45 -34.77
N VAL A 35 5.34 10.67 -35.19
CA VAL A 35 5.05 11.79 -34.27
C VAL A 35 3.77 11.49 -33.48
N ALA A 36 2.73 10.98 -34.15
CA ALA A 36 1.49 10.55 -33.50
C ALA A 36 1.74 9.43 -32.47
N ALA A 37 2.60 8.46 -32.79
CA ALA A 37 2.98 7.38 -31.87
C ALA A 37 3.63 7.92 -30.59
N ILE A 38 4.50 8.93 -30.69
CA ILE A 38 5.11 9.57 -29.51
C ILE A 38 4.05 10.23 -28.62
N LEU A 39 3.14 11.01 -29.22
CA LEU A 39 2.08 11.68 -28.46
C LEU A 39 1.17 10.65 -27.78
N LEU A 40 0.78 9.60 -28.50
CA LEU A 40 -0.08 8.55 -27.97
C LEU A 40 0.60 7.76 -26.85
N LEU A 41 1.88 7.39 -27.02
CA LEU A 41 2.69 6.75 -25.99
C LEU A 41 2.78 7.63 -24.74
N SER A 42 2.99 8.93 -24.89
CA SER A 42 2.97 9.87 -23.76
C SER A 42 1.61 9.86 -23.05
N MET A 43 0.51 9.93 -23.80
CA MET A 43 -0.85 9.88 -23.22
C MET A 43 -1.17 8.57 -22.48
N ILE A 44 -0.70 7.42 -22.98
CA ILE A 44 -1.02 6.09 -22.40
C ILE A 44 0.02 5.58 -21.42
N THR A 45 1.14 6.29 -21.22
CA THR A 45 2.15 5.93 -20.20
C THR A 45 2.25 6.97 -19.10
N GLY A 46 1.73 8.19 -19.31
CA GLY A 46 1.92 9.32 -18.39
C GLY A 46 3.37 9.80 -18.33
N ARG A 47 4.21 9.42 -19.30
CA ARG A 47 5.61 9.85 -19.39
C ARG A 47 5.73 11.10 -20.24
N SER A 48 6.71 11.94 -19.92
CA SER A 48 6.97 13.16 -20.70
C SER A 48 7.25 12.82 -22.16
N ILE A 49 6.83 13.70 -23.07
CA ILE A 49 7.08 13.55 -24.51
C ILE A 49 8.58 13.39 -24.78
N GLN A 50 9.41 14.15 -24.07
CA GLN A 50 10.87 14.08 -24.21
C GLN A 50 11.44 12.73 -23.78
N THR A 51 10.89 12.11 -22.74
CA THR A 51 11.27 10.76 -22.30
C THR A 51 10.90 9.73 -23.35
N VAL A 52 9.72 9.85 -23.96
CA VAL A 52 9.28 8.95 -25.04
C VAL A 52 10.16 9.11 -26.30
N ILE A 53 10.47 10.34 -26.72
CA ILE A 53 11.39 10.60 -27.86
C ILE A 53 12.73 9.88 -27.65
N LYS A 54 13.33 10.05 -26.46
CA LYS A 54 14.60 9.39 -26.12
C LYS A 54 14.47 7.87 -26.17
N GLU A 55 13.39 7.33 -25.61
CA GLU A 55 13.15 5.89 -25.54
C GLU A 55 13.05 5.25 -26.93
N VAL A 56 12.24 5.83 -27.84
CA VAL A 56 12.00 5.25 -29.18
C VAL A 56 13.22 5.35 -30.09
N ALA A 57 14.09 6.34 -29.87
CA ALA A 57 15.37 6.51 -30.58
C ALA A 57 16.45 5.52 -30.12
N THR A 58 16.26 4.86 -28.97
CA THR A 58 17.25 3.91 -28.44
C THR A 58 17.02 2.49 -28.99
N ASN A 59 18.08 1.69 -29.07
CA ASN A 59 17.96 0.28 -29.46
C ASN A 59 17.06 -0.48 -28.47
N LYS A 60 16.31 -1.48 -28.96
CA LYS A 60 15.35 -2.24 -28.13
C LYS A 60 15.95 -2.80 -26.84
N SER A 61 17.18 -3.30 -26.88
CA SER A 61 17.89 -3.85 -25.70
C SER A 61 18.29 -2.82 -24.64
N GLN A 62 18.23 -1.53 -24.98
CA GLN A 62 18.63 -0.41 -24.11
C GLN A 62 17.44 0.42 -23.62
N ARG A 63 16.24 0.15 -24.12
CA ARG A 63 14.98 0.79 -23.70
C ARG A 63 14.73 0.52 -22.21
N GLN A 64 14.29 1.55 -21.50
CA GLN A 64 14.08 1.52 -20.06
C GLN A 64 12.68 1.04 -19.67
N PHE A 65 11.66 1.40 -20.45
CA PHE A 65 10.25 1.09 -20.17
C PHE A 65 9.49 0.47 -21.35
N LEU A 66 9.95 0.58 -22.59
CA LEU A 66 9.38 -0.14 -23.74
C LEU A 66 10.18 -1.43 -23.99
N VAL A 67 9.80 -2.52 -23.32
CA VAL A 67 10.58 -3.76 -23.27
C VAL A 67 9.92 -4.87 -24.07
N GLU A 68 10.70 -5.64 -24.81
CA GLU A 68 10.23 -6.83 -25.52
C GLU A 68 10.26 -8.06 -24.59
N GLU A 69 9.15 -8.79 -24.50
CA GLU A 69 9.07 -10.06 -23.75
C GLU A 69 9.54 -11.24 -24.61
N GLU A 70 9.72 -12.43 -24.00
CA GLU A 70 10.21 -13.66 -24.67
C GLU A 70 9.34 -14.13 -25.87
N GLY A 71 8.14 -13.55 -26.06
CA GLY A 71 7.27 -13.76 -27.21
C GLY A 71 7.33 -12.69 -28.30
N GLY A 72 8.27 -11.75 -28.24
CA GLY A 72 8.42 -10.66 -29.23
C GLY A 72 7.44 -9.48 -29.06
N VAL A 73 6.57 -9.54 -28.05
CA VAL A 73 5.58 -8.50 -27.75
C VAL A 73 6.24 -7.37 -26.96
N THR A 74 6.10 -6.12 -27.43
CA THR A 74 6.51 -4.95 -26.65
C THR A 74 5.48 -4.64 -25.55
N VAL A 75 5.97 -4.44 -24.32
CA VAL A 75 5.17 -4.04 -23.16
C VAL A 75 5.71 -2.76 -22.53
N ILE A 76 4.84 -2.06 -21.80
CA ILE A 76 5.22 -0.91 -20.98
C ILE A 76 5.63 -1.45 -19.61
N ARG A 77 6.93 -1.56 -19.34
CA ARG A 77 7.46 -1.97 -18.04
C ARG A 77 7.55 -0.75 -17.10
N ASN A 78 6.90 -0.87 -15.96
CA ASN A 78 7.01 0.08 -14.86
C ASN A 78 7.73 -0.57 -13.68
N SER A 79 8.60 0.23 -13.05
CA SER A 79 9.32 -0.13 -11.83
C SER A 79 8.76 0.68 -10.67
N ILE A 80 8.33 -0.01 -9.62
CA ILE A 80 8.05 0.61 -8.34
C ILE A 80 9.36 0.54 -7.56
N ASN A 81 9.97 1.67 -7.24
CA ASN A 81 11.08 1.64 -6.28
C ASN A 81 10.49 1.20 -4.94
N VAL A 82 10.97 0.09 -4.37
CA VAL A 82 10.32 -0.49 -3.18
C VAL A 82 11.33 -0.65 -2.07
N THR A 83 10.83 -0.66 -0.84
CA THR A 83 11.66 -1.04 0.30
C THR A 83 11.99 -2.53 0.21
N VAL A 84 13.26 -2.82 -0.10
CA VAL A 84 13.82 -4.17 -0.23
C VAL A 84 14.08 -4.79 1.13
N ASN A 85 13.74 -6.07 1.27
CA ASN A 85 14.03 -6.80 2.50
C ASN A 85 15.43 -7.40 2.44
N ARG A 86 16.34 -6.83 3.23
CA ARG A 86 17.74 -7.27 3.34
C ARG A 86 17.93 -8.60 4.07
N ARG A 87 16.86 -9.25 4.55
CA ARG A 87 16.93 -10.50 5.34
C ARG A 87 16.41 -11.67 4.52
N ASP A 88 17.32 -12.49 3.98
CA ASP A 88 16.95 -13.58 3.06
C ASP A 88 15.99 -14.61 3.65
N LYS A 89 16.07 -14.87 4.97
CA LYS A 89 15.15 -15.80 5.67
C LYS A 89 13.68 -15.40 5.60
N VAL A 90 13.38 -14.12 5.33
CA VAL A 90 12.02 -13.59 5.29
C VAL A 90 11.46 -13.57 3.87
N LYS A 91 12.31 -13.46 2.84
CA LYS A 91 11.87 -13.34 1.44
C LYS A 91 10.85 -14.40 0.99
N PRO A 92 10.95 -15.69 1.37
CA PRO A 92 9.94 -16.69 1.01
C PRO A 92 8.57 -16.50 1.68
N LEU A 93 8.49 -15.63 2.69
CA LEU A 93 7.30 -15.38 3.50
C LEU A 93 6.59 -14.07 3.10
N THR A 94 7.20 -13.26 2.22
CA THR A 94 6.68 -11.96 1.81
C THR A 94 5.54 -12.10 0.80
N LYS A 95 4.71 -11.08 0.73
CA LYS A 95 3.55 -11.01 -0.18
C LYS A 95 3.99 -10.68 -1.61
N SER A 96 4.91 -9.72 -1.74
CA SER A 96 5.47 -9.27 -3.01
C SER A 96 6.87 -9.83 -3.20
N HIS A 97 7.16 -10.28 -4.43
CA HIS A 97 8.49 -10.75 -4.86
C HIS A 97 8.99 -10.03 -6.11
N SER A 98 8.28 -9.00 -6.55
CA SER A 98 8.66 -8.20 -7.70
C SER A 98 8.34 -6.74 -7.46
N HIS A 99 9.22 -5.90 -7.99
CA HIS A 99 9.09 -4.45 -8.02
C HIS A 99 8.82 -3.95 -9.45
N HIS A 100 8.62 -4.86 -10.39
CA HIS A 100 8.32 -4.54 -11.77
C HIS A 100 6.98 -5.14 -12.18
N PHE A 101 6.18 -4.34 -12.88
CA PHE A 101 4.99 -4.83 -13.57
C PHE A 101 4.94 -4.25 -14.96
N SER A 102 4.31 -4.99 -15.86
CA SER A 102 4.21 -4.60 -17.25
C SER A 102 2.76 -4.32 -17.60
N LEU A 103 2.53 -3.33 -18.45
CA LEU A 103 1.22 -2.99 -19.00
C LEU A 103 1.21 -3.31 -20.49
N PRO A 104 0.07 -3.75 -21.03
CA PRO A 104 -0.03 -4.04 -22.44
C PRO A 104 0.05 -2.77 -23.28
N LEU A 105 0.64 -2.90 -24.46
CA LEU A 105 0.68 -1.86 -25.49
C LEU A 105 -0.33 -2.19 -26.61
N PRO A 106 -1.06 -1.21 -27.16
CA PRO A 106 -1.90 -1.43 -28.34
C PRO A 106 -1.08 -1.94 -29.54
N ALA A 107 -1.57 -2.97 -30.24
CA ALA A 107 -0.86 -3.61 -31.35
C ALA A 107 -0.42 -2.65 -32.49
N PRO A 108 -1.22 -1.62 -32.89
CA PRO A 108 -0.78 -0.66 -33.90
C PRO A 108 0.50 0.10 -33.50
N LEU A 109 0.69 0.39 -32.21
CA LEU A 109 1.90 1.02 -31.72
C LEU A 109 3.10 0.08 -31.76
N ASP A 110 2.91 -1.21 -31.49
CA ASP A 110 3.97 -2.21 -31.56
C ASP A 110 4.59 -2.29 -32.97
N VAL A 111 3.75 -2.17 -34.02
CA VAL A 111 4.21 -2.12 -35.42
C VAL A 111 5.10 -0.90 -35.68
N VAL A 112 4.71 0.29 -35.20
CA VAL A 112 5.51 1.51 -35.36
C VAL A 112 6.84 1.42 -34.61
N LEU A 113 6.84 0.72 -33.47
CA LEU A 113 8.01 0.53 -32.59
C LEU A 113 8.95 -0.60 -33.02
N GLN A 114 8.66 -1.30 -34.13
CA GLN A 114 9.47 -2.40 -34.64
C GLN A 114 10.93 -2.00 -34.86
N TYR A 115 11.15 -0.77 -35.32
CA TYR A 115 12.47 -0.18 -35.50
C TYR A 115 12.60 1.10 -34.68
N LYS A 116 13.82 1.43 -34.25
CA LYS A 116 14.08 2.73 -33.63
C LYS A 116 13.92 3.85 -34.65
N PHE A 117 13.49 5.02 -34.19
CA PHE A 117 13.34 6.20 -35.04
C PHE A 117 13.56 7.47 -34.22
N GLU A 118 13.91 8.55 -34.91
CA GLU A 118 14.13 9.88 -34.33
C GLU A 118 12.99 10.80 -34.74
N VAL A 119 12.62 11.71 -33.84
CA VAL A 119 11.62 12.75 -34.05
C VAL A 119 12.08 14.02 -33.34
N GLU A 120 12.07 15.13 -34.06
CA GLU A 120 12.40 16.44 -33.50
C GLU A 120 11.24 17.03 -32.72
N THR A 121 11.54 17.76 -31.65
CA THR A 121 10.52 18.45 -30.81
C THR A 121 9.70 19.45 -31.63
N THR A 122 10.27 20.03 -32.69
CA THR A 122 9.57 20.93 -33.61
C THR A 122 8.42 20.24 -34.34
N GLU A 123 8.59 18.97 -34.72
CA GLU A 123 7.56 18.17 -35.40
C GLU A 123 6.39 17.88 -34.47
N VAL A 124 6.68 17.52 -33.21
CA VAL A 124 5.67 17.34 -32.16
C VAL A 124 4.85 18.62 -31.98
N ASN A 125 5.52 19.77 -31.86
CA ASN A 125 4.85 21.05 -31.68
C ASN A 125 3.99 21.45 -32.90
N GLN A 126 4.45 21.15 -34.12
CA GLN A 126 3.68 21.38 -35.35
C GLN A 126 2.43 20.51 -35.41
N LEU A 127 2.54 19.22 -35.08
CA LEU A 127 1.38 18.34 -35.05
C LEU A 127 0.37 18.75 -33.97
N LEU A 128 0.85 19.08 -32.77
CA LEU A 128 -0.02 19.58 -31.69
C LEU A 128 -0.72 20.89 -32.06
N LYS A 129 -0.04 21.79 -32.78
CA LYS A 129 -0.66 23.02 -33.30
C LYS A 129 -1.80 22.70 -34.27
N THR A 130 -1.58 21.74 -35.16
CA THR A 130 -2.60 21.28 -36.13
C THR A 130 -3.81 20.68 -35.40
N ILE A 131 -3.58 19.83 -34.39
CA ILE A 131 -4.66 19.26 -33.57
C ILE A 131 -5.41 20.38 -32.82
N LYS A 132 -4.69 21.37 -32.29
CA LYS A 132 -5.25 22.51 -31.54
C LYS A 132 -6.17 23.40 -32.38
N GLU A 133 -5.96 23.50 -33.69
CA GLU A 133 -6.87 24.27 -34.56
C GLU A 133 -8.31 23.74 -34.52
N SER A 134 -8.49 22.49 -34.11
CA SER A 134 -9.77 21.80 -33.99
C SER A 134 -10.26 21.60 -32.55
N LEU A 135 -9.49 22.01 -31.53
CA LEU A 135 -9.78 21.87 -30.10
C LEU A 135 -9.18 23.05 -29.31
N SER A 136 -10.02 23.86 -28.66
CA SER A 136 -9.53 24.98 -27.84
C SER A 136 -8.75 24.48 -26.62
N LEU A 137 -7.55 25.03 -26.38
CA LEU A 137 -6.68 24.80 -25.21
C LEU A 137 -5.93 23.44 -25.12
N LEU A 138 -5.10 23.11 -26.14
CA LEU A 138 -4.14 21.99 -26.06
C LEU A 138 -2.68 22.46 -25.82
N SER A 139 -1.92 21.69 -25.05
CA SER A 139 -0.48 21.87 -24.79
C SER A 139 0.19 20.52 -24.46
N ASN A 140 1.53 20.48 -24.44
CA ASN A 140 2.30 19.29 -24.09
C ASN A 140 1.92 18.73 -22.71
N GLN A 141 1.72 19.61 -21.72
CA GLN A 141 1.37 19.20 -20.37
C GLN A 141 0.04 18.42 -20.32
N HIS A 142 -0.92 18.77 -21.19
CA HIS A 142 -2.17 18.02 -21.26
C HIS A 142 -1.94 16.60 -21.78
N ILE A 143 -1.12 16.41 -22.82
CA ILE A 143 -0.74 15.09 -23.35
C ILE A 143 -0.06 14.25 -22.25
N GLU A 144 0.94 14.82 -21.59
CA GLU A 144 1.76 14.14 -20.59
C GLU A 144 0.98 13.75 -19.33
N SER A 145 -0.05 14.52 -18.97
CA SER A 145 -0.88 14.28 -17.78
C SER A 145 -2.15 13.48 -18.03
N ALA A 146 -2.45 13.08 -19.27
CA ALA A 146 -3.73 12.47 -19.65
C ALA A 146 -4.06 11.22 -18.81
N LEU A 147 -3.13 10.26 -18.71
CA LEU A 147 -3.34 9.03 -17.94
C LEU A 147 -3.51 9.32 -16.44
N THR A 148 -2.60 10.15 -15.89
CA THR A 148 -2.65 10.57 -14.49
C THR A 148 -3.98 11.22 -14.14
N PHE A 149 -4.46 12.12 -15.01
CA PHE A 149 -5.72 12.84 -14.83
C PHE A 149 -6.91 11.87 -14.81
N ILE A 150 -7.01 10.96 -15.79
CA ILE A 150 -8.11 9.98 -15.85
C ILE A 150 -8.10 9.06 -14.64
N ILE A 151 -6.94 8.51 -14.26
CA ILE A 151 -6.87 7.59 -13.12
C ILE A 151 -7.19 8.32 -11.80
N THR A 152 -6.60 9.49 -11.59
CA THR A 152 -6.74 10.24 -10.33
C THR A 152 -8.13 10.85 -10.17
N HIS A 153 -8.68 11.46 -11.21
CA HIS A 153 -9.90 12.28 -11.09
C HIS A 153 -11.17 11.59 -11.59
N HIS A 154 -11.07 10.64 -12.52
CA HIS A 154 -12.25 9.94 -13.07
C HIS A 154 -12.42 8.53 -12.55
N ILE A 155 -11.32 7.80 -12.31
CA ILE A 155 -11.37 6.47 -11.68
C ILE A 155 -11.26 6.59 -10.15
N SER A 156 -10.69 7.70 -9.66
CA SER A 156 -10.49 7.97 -8.22
C SER A 156 -9.50 7.02 -7.55
N GLU A 157 -8.41 6.69 -8.26
CA GLU A 157 -7.37 5.77 -7.78
C GLU A 157 -5.96 6.41 -7.83
N PRO A 158 -5.67 7.45 -7.02
CA PRO A 158 -4.41 8.20 -7.09
C PRO A 158 -3.15 7.35 -6.88
N LEU A 159 -3.19 6.36 -5.97
CA LEU A 159 -2.08 5.43 -5.79
C LEU A 159 -1.81 4.60 -7.05
N HIS A 160 -2.87 4.14 -7.71
CA HIS A 160 -2.71 3.42 -8.98
C HIS A 160 -2.14 4.33 -10.05
N SER A 161 -2.53 5.61 -10.07
CA SER A 161 -1.96 6.60 -11.00
C SER A 161 -0.45 6.64 -10.86
N ASP A 162 0.07 6.86 -9.65
CA ASP A 162 1.50 6.92 -9.37
C ASP A 162 2.23 5.66 -9.84
N ILE A 163 1.66 4.49 -9.56
CA ILE A 163 2.25 3.21 -9.93
C ILE A 163 2.23 3.01 -11.46
N VAL A 164 1.07 3.22 -12.10
CA VAL A 164 0.82 3.01 -13.54
C VAL A 164 1.65 3.96 -14.41
N THR A 165 1.89 5.18 -13.96
CA THR A 165 2.71 6.16 -14.69
C THR A 165 4.19 6.12 -14.30
N GLY A 166 4.59 5.26 -13.36
CA GLY A 166 5.98 5.07 -12.96
C GLY A 166 6.56 6.25 -12.18
N VAL A 167 5.77 6.87 -11.31
CA VAL A 167 6.22 7.92 -10.40
C VAL A 167 7.28 7.36 -9.44
N GLU A 168 8.36 8.11 -9.25
CA GLU A 168 9.41 7.75 -8.32
C GLU A 168 8.96 7.91 -6.87
N VAL A 169 9.47 7.06 -5.98
CA VAL A 169 9.10 7.03 -4.55
C VAL A 169 9.41 8.33 -3.81
N GLU A 170 10.41 9.07 -4.27
CA GLU A 170 10.80 10.38 -3.75
C GLU A 170 9.67 11.41 -3.91
N HIS A 171 8.78 11.20 -4.87
CA HIS A 171 7.64 12.05 -5.16
C HIS A 171 6.33 11.50 -4.59
N SER A 172 6.28 10.21 -4.21
CA SER A 172 5.11 9.57 -3.61
C SER A 172 5.51 8.63 -2.46
N SER A 173 5.41 9.16 -1.23
CA SER A 173 5.75 8.43 0.00
C SER A 173 5.01 7.09 0.19
N PRO A 174 3.72 6.93 -0.20
CA PRO A 174 3.00 5.67 -0.09
C PRO A 174 3.67 4.49 -0.83
N LEU A 175 4.40 4.75 -1.91
CA LEU A 175 5.02 3.72 -2.75
C LEU A 175 6.08 2.90 -1.99
N TYR A 176 6.80 3.50 -1.03
CA TYR A 176 7.77 2.77 -0.20
C TYR A 176 7.16 1.61 0.60
N TYR A 177 5.87 1.72 0.95
CA TYR A 177 5.21 0.86 1.92
C TYR A 177 4.19 -0.12 1.32
N THR A 178 3.81 0.09 0.07
CA THR A 178 2.67 -0.58 -0.54
C THR A 178 3.07 -1.90 -1.18
N SER A 179 2.33 -2.96 -0.87
CA SER A 179 2.16 -4.13 -1.74
C SER A 179 0.73 -4.14 -2.28
N ILE A 180 0.57 -4.36 -3.57
CA ILE A 180 -0.71 -4.29 -4.27
C ILE A 180 -0.89 -5.45 -5.25
N GLU A 181 -2.12 -5.94 -5.42
CA GLU A 181 -2.40 -6.95 -6.44
C GLU A 181 -2.21 -6.38 -7.83
N THR A 182 -1.46 -7.07 -8.67
CA THR A 182 -1.22 -6.66 -10.07
C THR A 182 -2.52 -6.59 -10.88
N SER A 183 -3.54 -7.38 -10.49
CA SER A 183 -4.88 -7.38 -11.10
C SER A 183 -5.58 -6.02 -11.02
N TYR A 184 -5.47 -5.30 -9.90
CA TYR A 184 -6.09 -3.98 -9.72
C TYR A 184 -5.44 -2.92 -10.62
N LEU A 185 -4.11 -2.97 -10.76
CA LEU A 185 -3.37 -2.05 -11.62
C LEU A 185 -3.71 -2.26 -13.10
N ILE A 186 -3.75 -3.52 -13.56
CA ILE A 186 -4.16 -3.86 -14.92
C ILE A 186 -5.59 -3.38 -15.18
N SER A 187 -6.53 -3.65 -14.26
CA SER A 187 -7.93 -3.25 -14.38
C SER A 187 -8.08 -1.73 -14.45
N THR A 188 -7.32 -1.00 -13.64
CA THR A 188 -7.32 0.47 -13.61
C THR A 188 -6.77 1.06 -14.90
N TYR A 189 -5.64 0.52 -15.38
CA TYR A 189 -5.07 0.93 -16.66
C TYR A 189 -6.06 0.68 -17.81
N GLN A 190 -6.67 -0.51 -17.89
CA GLN A 190 -7.66 -0.83 -18.91
C GLN A 190 -8.88 0.09 -18.86
N ALA A 191 -9.39 0.38 -17.66
CA ALA A 191 -10.49 1.33 -17.48
C ALA A 191 -10.09 2.73 -17.96
N ALA A 192 -8.87 3.19 -17.65
CA ALA A 192 -8.37 4.49 -18.07
C ALA A 192 -8.25 4.59 -19.59
N ILE A 193 -7.67 3.57 -20.23
CA ILE A 193 -7.55 3.51 -21.69
C ILE A 193 -8.93 3.46 -22.35
N LYS A 194 -9.88 2.71 -21.79
CA LYS A 194 -11.27 2.69 -22.29
C LYS A 194 -11.94 4.07 -22.20
N ILE A 195 -11.71 4.80 -21.12
CA ILE A 195 -12.22 6.18 -20.97
C ILE A 195 -11.55 7.10 -21.98
N LEU A 196 -10.21 7.10 -22.08
CA LEU A 196 -9.45 7.94 -23.01
C LEU A 196 -9.84 7.70 -24.47
N SER A 197 -10.15 6.46 -24.84
CA SER A 197 -10.46 6.09 -26.22
C SER A 197 -11.93 6.17 -26.59
N ASN A 198 -12.85 6.52 -25.69
CA ASN A 198 -14.28 6.67 -26.01
C ASN A 198 -14.88 5.57 -26.92
N GLN A 199 -14.49 4.30 -26.75
CA GLN A 199 -14.90 3.14 -27.58
C GLN A 199 -14.20 2.95 -28.95
N PHE A 200 -13.11 3.64 -29.30
CA PHE A 200 -12.31 3.35 -30.51
C PHE A 200 -11.67 1.95 -30.54
N PHE A 201 -11.64 1.24 -29.41
CA PHE A 201 -11.20 -0.16 -29.37
C PHE A 201 -12.32 -1.17 -29.68
N GLU A 202 -13.60 -0.75 -29.79
CA GLU A 202 -14.70 -1.70 -30.14
C GLU A 202 -14.63 -2.20 -31.60
N SER A 203 -13.86 -1.57 -32.49
CA SER A 203 -13.78 -1.94 -33.91
C SER A 203 -12.85 -3.11 -34.23
N PHE A 204 -12.23 -3.77 -33.26
CA PHE A 204 -11.34 -4.92 -33.45
C PHE A 204 -11.96 -6.26 -33.01
N ARG A 205 -13.28 -6.44 -33.26
CA ARG A 205 -14.06 -7.69 -32.99
C ARG A 205 -13.66 -8.91 -33.83
N THR A 206 -12.38 -9.25 -33.89
CA THR A 206 -11.94 -10.54 -34.43
C THR A 206 -10.86 -11.13 -33.54
N ILE A 207 -11.26 -11.64 -32.37
CA ILE A 207 -10.77 -12.88 -31.76
C ILE A 207 -11.88 -13.39 -30.79
N ASN A 208 -12.17 -14.69 -30.83
CA ASN A 208 -13.36 -15.35 -30.29
C ASN A 208 -13.60 -15.15 -28.77
N TYR A 209 -14.86 -14.87 -28.42
CA TYR A 209 -15.35 -14.73 -27.04
C TYR A 209 -16.07 -16.00 -26.54
N CYS A 210 -15.74 -16.44 -25.32
CA CYS A 210 -16.62 -17.28 -24.50
C CYS A 210 -17.26 -16.42 -23.39
N ARG A 211 -18.58 -16.22 -23.48
CA ARG A 211 -19.40 -15.50 -22.49
C ARG A 211 -19.86 -16.50 -21.41
N THR A 212 -19.76 -16.15 -20.13
CA THR A 212 -20.50 -16.89 -19.09
C THR A 212 -21.42 -15.96 -18.27
N ASN A 213 -22.69 -16.37 -18.23
CA ASN A 213 -23.75 -15.78 -17.44
C ASN A 213 -23.55 -16.07 -15.94
N LYS A 214 -23.90 -15.10 -15.10
CA LYS A 214 -23.72 -15.04 -13.63
C LYS A 214 -24.48 -16.10 -12.80
N THR A 215 -24.90 -17.25 -13.32
CA THR A 215 -25.90 -18.10 -12.62
C THR A 215 -25.65 -19.62 -12.55
N LYS A 216 -24.43 -20.17 -12.67
CA LYS A 216 -24.20 -21.60 -12.34
C LYS A 216 -22.95 -21.86 -11.49
N LYS A 217 -23.14 -22.70 -10.44
CA LYS A 217 -22.15 -23.13 -9.44
C LYS A 217 -20.91 -23.76 -10.10
N VAL A 218 -19.75 -23.18 -9.79
CA VAL A 218 -18.41 -23.51 -10.32
C VAL A 218 -17.70 -24.51 -9.40
N SER A 219 -18.27 -25.70 -9.18
CA SER A 219 -17.64 -26.71 -8.29
C SER A 219 -16.85 -27.80 -9.02
N HIS A 220 -16.96 -27.91 -10.35
CA HIS A 220 -16.36 -29.03 -11.10
C HIS A 220 -15.26 -28.64 -12.12
N LEU A 221 -14.84 -27.37 -12.18
CA LEU A 221 -13.79 -26.89 -13.12
C LEU A 221 -12.43 -26.61 -12.45
N LEU A 222 -12.26 -26.97 -11.17
CA LEU A 222 -11.12 -26.59 -10.33
C LEU A 222 -9.99 -27.64 -10.32
N ASN A 223 -9.28 -27.80 -11.44
CA ASN A 223 -7.93 -28.40 -11.43
C ASN A 223 -6.89 -27.26 -11.22
N PRO A 224 -5.88 -27.42 -10.34
CA PRO A 224 -4.78 -26.46 -10.14
C PRO A 224 -4.06 -25.97 -11.42
N GLU A 225 -3.87 -26.81 -12.44
CA GLU A 225 -3.26 -26.40 -13.72
C GLU A 225 -4.18 -25.47 -14.51
N ASN A 226 -5.50 -25.70 -14.45
CA ASN A 226 -6.50 -24.83 -15.07
C ASN A 226 -6.76 -23.57 -14.25
N TYR A 227 -6.50 -23.56 -12.94
CA TYR A 227 -6.72 -22.39 -12.07
C TYR A 227 -5.80 -21.20 -12.41
N LYS A 228 -4.54 -21.45 -12.81
CA LYS A 228 -3.63 -20.40 -13.29
C LYS A 228 -4.07 -19.83 -14.64
N LEU A 229 -4.48 -20.68 -15.57
CA LEU A 229 -5.07 -20.28 -16.85
C LEU A 229 -6.41 -19.55 -16.66
N TRP A 230 -7.19 -19.92 -15.65
CA TRP A 230 -8.48 -19.32 -15.33
C TRP A 230 -8.35 -17.93 -14.67
N GLN A 231 -7.33 -17.70 -13.83
CA GLN A 231 -7.02 -16.35 -13.32
C GLN A 231 -6.53 -15.39 -14.41
N ALA A 232 -5.78 -15.88 -15.40
CA ALA A 232 -5.37 -15.07 -16.56
C ALA A 232 -6.58 -14.61 -17.41
N ASN A 233 -7.71 -15.33 -17.35
CA ASN A 233 -8.89 -15.12 -18.20
C ASN A 233 -10.07 -14.40 -17.50
N LYS A 234 -9.88 -13.83 -16.30
CA LYS A 234 -10.96 -13.16 -15.54
C LYS A 234 -11.11 -11.65 -15.83
N TYR A 235 -10.64 -11.16 -16.97
CA TYR A 235 -10.78 -9.73 -17.33
C TYR A 235 -11.69 -9.59 -18.55
N PRO A 236 -12.95 -9.14 -18.39
CA PRO A 236 -13.88 -8.94 -19.50
C PRO A 236 -13.52 -7.74 -20.42
N TYR A 237 -12.27 -7.26 -20.39
CA TYR A 237 -11.77 -6.10 -21.14
C TYR A 237 -10.48 -6.41 -21.93
N LEU A 238 -10.07 -7.68 -22.02
CA LEU A 238 -8.80 -8.13 -22.60
C LEU A 238 -8.73 -8.17 -24.13
N VAL A 239 -9.74 -7.67 -24.85
CA VAL A 239 -9.97 -8.21 -26.20
C VAL A 239 -9.02 -7.63 -27.27
N ASP A 240 -8.42 -6.47 -27.02
CA ASP A 240 -7.56 -5.79 -28.02
C ASP A 240 -6.15 -5.48 -27.51
N MET A 241 -5.79 -6.01 -26.33
CA MET A 241 -4.48 -5.80 -25.68
C MET A 241 -3.80 -7.15 -25.44
N PRO A 242 -2.50 -7.29 -25.78
CA PRO A 242 -1.80 -8.55 -25.62
C PRO A 242 -1.72 -8.97 -24.15
N ILE A 243 -1.70 -10.30 -23.92
CA ILE A 243 -1.43 -10.85 -22.60
C ILE A 243 0.00 -10.48 -22.20
N VAL A 244 0.15 -9.90 -21.02
CA VAL A 244 1.45 -9.58 -20.43
C VAL A 244 1.98 -10.80 -19.69
N ALA A 245 2.80 -11.62 -20.37
CA ALA A 245 3.28 -12.88 -19.83
C ALA A 245 4.14 -12.66 -18.57
N SER A 246 4.90 -11.56 -18.52
CA SER A 246 5.75 -11.23 -17.36
C SER A 246 4.98 -10.94 -16.06
N ASN A 247 3.65 -10.79 -16.11
CA ASN A 247 2.80 -10.60 -14.93
C ASN A 247 2.18 -11.89 -14.40
N VAL A 248 2.16 -12.99 -15.16
CA VAL A 248 1.37 -14.20 -14.86
C VAL A 248 1.68 -14.80 -13.47
N ASN A 249 2.93 -14.73 -13.04
CA ASN A 249 3.36 -15.25 -11.74
C ASN A 249 3.49 -14.18 -10.65
N LYS A 250 3.08 -12.93 -10.94
CA LYS A 250 3.15 -11.80 -10.00
C LYS A 250 1.75 -11.48 -9.50
N THR A 251 1.33 -12.16 -8.43
CA THR A 251 0.04 -11.82 -7.79
C THR A 251 0.11 -10.45 -7.14
N PHE A 252 1.22 -10.16 -6.46
CA PHE A 252 1.49 -8.87 -5.83
C PHE A 252 2.82 -8.29 -6.32
N ILE A 253 2.86 -6.97 -6.37
CA ILE A 253 4.07 -6.18 -6.59
C ILE A 253 4.18 -5.11 -5.50
N GLY A 254 5.40 -4.61 -5.28
CA GLY A 254 5.65 -3.54 -4.31
C GLY A 254 6.60 -3.98 -3.19
N SER A 255 6.36 -3.46 -1.99
CA SER A 255 7.23 -3.63 -0.83
C SER A 255 7.48 -5.09 -0.44
N GLU A 256 8.75 -5.44 -0.24
CA GLU A 256 9.17 -6.76 0.24
C GLU A 256 9.06 -6.93 1.77
N MET A 257 8.36 -6.01 2.46
CA MET A 257 8.23 -6.04 3.92
C MET A 257 6.89 -6.64 4.38
N ALA A 258 5.85 -6.60 3.55
CA ALA A 258 4.58 -7.20 3.89
C ALA A 258 4.70 -8.73 3.78
N LEU A 259 4.25 -9.44 4.81
CA LEU A 259 4.16 -10.89 4.83
C LEU A 259 2.85 -11.35 4.21
N THR A 260 2.80 -12.62 3.81
CA THR A 260 1.51 -13.25 3.52
C THR A 260 0.60 -13.20 4.76
N ASP A 261 -0.69 -12.99 4.53
CA ASP A 261 -1.68 -12.82 5.61
C ASP A 261 -1.67 -14.03 6.57
N LYS A 262 -1.46 -15.24 6.05
CA LYS A 262 -1.31 -16.48 6.83
C LYS A 262 -0.11 -16.43 7.78
N VAL A 263 1.08 -16.06 7.30
CA VAL A 263 2.29 -15.99 8.14
C VAL A 263 2.15 -14.89 9.19
N CYS A 264 1.59 -13.74 8.80
CA CYS A 264 1.34 -12.65 9.72
C CYS A 264 0.36 -13.06 10.84
N GLY A 265 -0.76 -13.70 10.50
CA GLY A 265 -1.72 -14.21 11.49
C GLY A 265 -1.12 -15.25 12.43
N GLN A 266 -0.34 -16.20 11.90
CA GLN A 266 0.38 -17.19 12.72
C GLN A 266 1.36 -16.53 13.70
N PHE A 267 2.07 -15.49 13.28
CA PHE A 267 2.93 -14.71 14.17
C PHE A 267 2.15 -14.08 15.33
N PHE A 268 0.99 -13.48 15.07
CA PHE A 268 0.14 -12.90 16.11
C PHE A 268 -0.49 -13.95 17.04
N ALA A 269 -0.87 -15.11 16.51
CA ALA A 269 -1.34 -16.24 17.31
C ALA A 269 -0.28 -16.71 18.32
N LEU A 270 0.97 -16.88 17.86
CA LEU A 270 2.11 -17.24 18.74
C LEU A 270 2.34 -16.21 19.85
N LEU A 271 2.21 -14.91 19.53
CA LEU A 271 2.33 -13.87 20.55
C LEU A 271 1.21 -13.96 21.59
N ALA A 272 -0.03 -14.20 21.17
CA ALA A 272 -1.18 -14.32 22.08
C ALA A 272 -1.08 -15.56 22.97
N GLU A 273 -0.68 -16.71 22.41
CA GLU A 273 -0.46 -17.97 23.12
C GLU A 273 0.59 -17.82 24.23
N ARG A 274 1.69 -17.10 23.96
CA ARG A 274 2.71 -16.79 24.97
C ARG A 274 2.19 -15.97 26.14
N VAL A 275 1.14 -15.15 25.96
CA VAL A 275 0.51 -14.44 27.08
C VAL A 275 -0.36 -15.37 27.89
N GLN A 276 -1.10 -16.26 27.25
CA GLN A 276 -2.01 -17.19 27.90
C GLN A 276 -1.29 -18.36 28.60
N GLY A 277 -0.06 -18.64 28.20
CA GLY A 277 0.83 -19.67 28.75
C GLY A 277 0.55 -21.03 28.13
N ASP A 278 1.60 -21.73 27.72
CA ASP A 278 1.57 -23.19 27.52
C ASP A 278 1.21 -23.85 28.86
N ARG A 279 -0.09 -24.14 29.06
CA ARG A 279 -0.56 -24.90 30.24
C ARG A 279 -0.08 -26.36 30.23
N GLN A 280 0.61 -26.81 29.19
CA GLN A 280 1.02 -28.21 29.00
C GLN A 280 2.39 -28.58 29.59
N GLN A 281 3.17 -27.63 30.11
CA GLN A 281 4.41 -27.93 30.87
C GLN A 281 4.27 -27.62 32.37
N LEU A 282 3.09 -27.87 32.93
CA LEU A 282 2.89 -27.95 34.38
C LEU A 282 3.31 -29.33 34.90
N ASP A 283 4.54 -29.74 34.64
CA ASP A 283 5.16 -30.76 35.45
C ASP A 283 6.68 -30.56 35.44
N HIS A 284 7.17 -30.11 36.60
CA HIS A 284 8.50 -30.34 37.19
C HIS A 284 9.08 -29.07 37.84
N GLY A 285 9.07 -29.08 39.18
CA GLY A 285 10.09 -28.37 39.96
C GLY A 285 9.64 -27.06 40.60
N THR A 286 9.37 -27.15 41.90
CA THR A 286 9.19 -26.07 42.87
C THR A 286 10.30 -25.00 42.79
N ASN A 287 10.03 -23.93 42.02
CA ASN A 287 10.54 -22.54 42.13
C ASN A 287 10.07 -21.65 40.93
N ASP A 288 9.42 -22.22 39.90
CA ASP A 288 9.15 -21.54 38.61
C ASP A 288 7.89 -20.62 38.58
N LEU A 289 6.88 -20.84 39.45
CA LEU A 289 5.64 -20.04 39.50
C LEU A 289 5.87 -18.52 39.66
N ARG A 290 6.92 -18.12 40.41
CA ARG A 290 7.29 -16.70 40.63
C ARG A 290 7.92 -16.06 39.39
N SER A 291 8.44 -16.86 38.46
CA SER A 291 9.00 -16.43 37.17
C SER A 291 7.91 -16.32 36.10
N GLU A 292 6.88 -17.17 36.17
CA GLU A 292 5.82 -17.29 35.16
C GLU A 292 4.94 -16.05 34.99
N TYR A 293 4.46 -15.43 36.08
CA TYR A 293 3.62 -14.23 35.95
C TYR A 293 4.42 -13.00 35.45
N ILE A 294 5.74 -12.96 35.70
CA ILE A 294 6.67 -11.97 35.11
C ILE A 294 6.86 -12.25 33.61
N LYS A 295 7.06 -13.52 33.23
CA LYS A 295 7.10 -13.95 31.82
C LYS A 295 5.80 -13.54 31.12
N GLN A 296 4.64 -13.75 31.75
CA GLN A 296 3.33 -13.32 31.26
C GLN A 296 3.24 -11.79 31.11
N PHE A 297 3.70 -11.00 32.09
CA PHE A 297 3.73 -9.54 31.98
C PHE A 297 4.54 -9.05 30.78
N ASN A 298 5.75 -9.58 30.60
CA ASN A 298 6.61 -9.24 29.46
C ASN A 298 6.00 -9.70 28.13
N ALA A 299 5.41 -10.91 28.09
CA ALA A 299 4.73 -11.43 26.92
C ALA A 299 3.51 -10.57 26.54
N TYR A 300 2.72 -10.13 27.52
CA TYR A 300 1.56 -9.27 27.28
C TYR A 300 2.00 -7.90 26.73
N GLY A 301 3.03 -7.28 27.32
CA GLY A 301 3.60 -6.03 26.80
C GLY A 301 4.11 -6.18 25.36
N LEU A 302 4.76 -7.31 25.05
CA LEU A 302 5.23 -7.65 23.70
C LEU A 302 4.08 -7.83 22.72
N TRP A 303 3.06 -8.62 23.07
CA TRP A 303 1.87 -8.82 22.26
C TRP A 303 1.17 -7.49 21.97
N LEU A 304 0.90 -6.69 23.01
CA LEU A 304 0.16 -5.43 22.87
C LEU A 304 0.94 -4.43 22.02
N TRP A 305 2.27 -4.40 22.13
CA TRP A 305 3.09 -3.55 21.27
C TRP A 305 2.89 -3.90 19.79
N HIS A 306 2.90 -5.18 19.41
CA HIS A 306 2.66 -5.58 18.02
C HIS A 306 1.22 -5.30 17.58
N ILE A 307 0.22 -5.49 18.47
CA ILE A 307 -1.18 -5.15 18.20
C ILE A 307 -1.34 -3.66 17.92
N ILE A 308 -0.71 -2.79 18.72
CA ILE A 308 -0.72 -1.35 18.46
C ILE A 308 -0.09 -1.08 17.09
N GLN A 309 1.10 -1.61 16.80
CA GLN A 309 1.78 -1.40 15.51
C GLN A 309 0.92 -1.79 14.29
N ILE A 310 0.30 -2.98 14.29
CA ILE A 310 -0.53 -3.43 13.16
C ILE A 310 -1.89 -2.73 13.08
N GLN A 311 -2.43 -2.21 14.18
CA GLN A 311 -3.73 -1.51 14.21
C GLN A 311 -3.60 0.01 13.99
N THR A 312 -2.39 0.55 13.93
CA THR A 312 -2.14 2.00 13.88
C THR A 312 -1.13 2.43 12.83
N GLY A 313 -0.23 1.53 12.41
CA GLY A 313 0.82 1.80 11.43
C GLY A 313 1.86 2.83 11.90
N ILE A 314 1.94 3.13 13.20
CA ILE A 314 2.93 4.07 13.74
C ILE A 314 4.36 3.60 13.48
N ARG A 315 5.34 4.51 13.53
CA ARG A 315 6.74 4.10 13.38
C ARG A 315 7.23 3.43 14.68
N PRO A 316 8.00 2.33 14.60
CA PRO A 316 8.61 1.70 15.77
C PRO A 316 9.82 2.54 16.22
N VAL A 317 9.56 3.63 16.94
CA VAL A 317 10.58 4.48 17.58
C VAL A 317 10.66 4.19 19.07
N ASN A 318 11.71 4.67 19.76
CA ASN A 318 11.92 4.40 21.18
C ASN A 318 10.75 4.87 22.07
N ASP A 319 10.03 5.89 21.64
CA ASP A 319 8.90 6.46 22.40
C ASP A 319 7.56 5.87 21.98
N ALA A 320 7.49 4.88 21.07
CA ALA A 320 6.24 4.24 20.65
C ALA A 320 5.86 3.06 21.58
N PRO A 321 4.60 2.94 22.02
CA PRO A 321 3.42 3.74 21.67
C PRO A 321 3.20 4.99 22.56
N GLY A 322 4.16 5.30 23.43
CA GLY A 322 4.16 6.53 24.21
C GLY A 322 3.40 6.41 25.51
N PHE A 323 2.71 7.47 25.90
CA PHE A 323 2.06 7.67 27.20
C PHE A 323 0.54 7.41 27.12
N LEU A 324 -0.07 7.11 28.26
CA LEU A 324 -1.49 6.73 28.31
C LEU A 324 -2.42 7.88 27.88
N ASN A 325 -2.10 9.13 28.19
CA ASN A 325 -2.89 10.31 27.83
C ASN A 325 -2.95 10.58 26.32
N GLN A 326 -2.13 9.92 25.52
CA GLN A 326 -2.21 10.00 24.06
C GLN A 326 -3.42 9.22 23.52
N PHE A 327 -3.95 8.27 24.28
CA PHE A 327 -5.15 7.50 23.94
C PHE A 327 -6.39 8.17 24.53
N ASN A 328 -7.24 8.73 23.67
CA ASN A 328 -8.53 9.28 24.04
C ASN A 328 -9.63 8.24 23.80
N PHE A 329 -9.97 7.47 24.84
CA PHE A 329 -10.98 6.40 24.77
C PHE A 329 -12.44 6.87 24.68
N SER A 330 -12.72 8.16 24.98
CA SER A 330 -14.07 8.71 24.82
C SER A 330 -14.36 9.08 23.37
N HIS A 331 -13.32 9.45 22.61
CA HIS A 331 -13.43 9.82 21.20
C HIS A 331 -12.80 8.80 20.26
N ASP A 332 -12.27 7.68 20.77
CA ASP A 332 -11.59 6.63 20.00
C ASP A 332 -10.53 7.18 19.04
N ILE A 333 -9.68 8.06 19.59
CA ILE A 333 -8.59 8.71 18.87
C ILE A 333 -7.29 8.53 19.66
N TYR A 334 -6.21 8.29 18.95
CA TYR A 334 -4.85 8.20 19.47
C TYR A 334 -3.99 9.30 18.81
N TRP A 335 -3.34 10.11 19.63
CA TRP A 335 -2.40 11.14 19.17
C TRP A 335 -0.98 10.59 19.10
N VAL A 336 -0.40 10.60 17.90
CA VAL A 336 0.92 10.02 17.60
C VAL A 336 1.92 11.12 17.26
N SER A 337 3.13 11.02 17.80
CA SER A 337 4.29 11.80 17.38
C SER A 337 5.39 10.86 16.88
N ASP A 338 5.51 10.70 15.57
CA ASP A 338 6.47 9.75 14.95
C ASP A 338 7.91 10.29 14.85
N LYS A 339 8.13 11.58 15.12
CA LYS A 339 9.46 12.19 15.15
C LYS A 339 9.90 12.31 16.63
N SER A 340 11.10 11.82 16.93
CA SER A 340 11.77 12.08 18.22
C SER A 340 11.69 13.58 18.50
N ILE A 341 11.37 13.97 19.73
CA ILE A 341 11.19 15.35 20.20
C ILE A 341 12.46 16.19 19.91
N ARG A 342 12.63 16.62 18.67
CA ARG A 342 13.54 17.68 18.24
C ARG A 342 12.63 18.89 18.10
N GLN A 343 12.58 19.67 19.18
CA GLN A 343 12.14 21.06 19.24
C GLN A 343 10.96 21.44 18.31
N GLY A 344 9.74 21.23 18.80
CA GLY A 344 8.51 21.71 18.18
C GLY A 344 7.33 20.84 18.62
N LYS A 345 6.34 21.40 19.31
CA LYS A 345 5.15 20.67 19.80
C LYS A 345 4.13 20.33 18.68
N ASP A 346 4.47 20.60 17.43
CA ASP A 346 3.47 20.81 16.36
C ASP A 346 3.48 19.75 15.25
N HIS A 347 4.08 18.57 15.45
CA HIS A 347 4.22 17.55 14.39
C HIS A 347 3.65 16.17 14.78
N GLY A 348 2.50 16.15 15.44
CA GLY A 348 1.73 14.93 15.70
C GLY A 348 0.53 14.77 14.77
N ARG A 349 -0.04 13.56 14.72
CA ARG A 349 -1.29 13.28 14.00
C ARG A 349 -2.29 12.55 14.89
N LEU A 350 -3.57 12.70 14.58
CA LEU A 350 -4.65 11.97 15.23
C LEU A 350 -5.01 10.75 14.37
N ILE A 351 -5.07 9.58 14.97
CA ILE A 351 -5.45 8.34 14.29
C ILE A 351 -6.60 7.64 15.03
N PRO A 352 -7.52 6.96 14.33
CA PRO A 352 -8.63 6.27 14.97
C PRO A 352 -8.16 5.05 15.77
N ILE A 353 -8.87 4.73 16.86
CA ILE A 353 -8.68 3.51 17.65
C ILE A 353 -9.80 2.53 17.30
N SER A 354 -9.46 1.43 16.64
CA SER A 354 -10.40 0.35 16.30
C SER A 354 -11.06 -0.27 17.53
N THR A 355 -12.19 -0.93 17.35
CA THR A 355 -12.89 -1.62 18.44
C THR A 355 -12.00 -2.69 19.05
N PHE A 356 -11.29 -3.44 18.21
CA PHE A 356 -10.33 -4.45 18.65
C PHE A 356 -9.22 -3.83 19.51
N LEU A 357 -8.59 -2.74 19.04
CA LEU A 357 -7.49 -2.10 19.76
C LEU A 357 -7.97 -1.48 21.07
N LYS A 358 -9.13 -0.83 21.09
CA LYS A 358 -9.75 -0.24 22.29
C LYS A 358 -9.92 -1.29 23.38
N THR A 359 -10.46 -2.45 23.02
CA THR A 359 -10.65 -3.59 23.94
C THR A 359 -9.30 -4.12 24.45
N ALA A 360 -8.33 -4.32 23.56
CA ALA A 360 -6.99 -4.78 23.93
C ALA A 360 -6.29 -3.84 24.93
N LEU A 361 -6.38 -2.52 24.70
CA LEU A 361 -5.85 -1.49 25.59
C LEU A 361 -6.53 -1.51 26.95
N LYS A 362 -7.87 -1.58 27.00
CA LYS A 362 -8.63 -1.65 28.27
C LYS A 362 -8.31 -2.91 29.07
N ASN A 363 -8.23 -4.06 28.41
CA ASN A 363 -7.87 -5.32 29.05
C ASN A 363 -6.47 -5.26 29.66
N TYR A 364 -5.50 -4.69 28.94
CA TYR A 364 -4.16 -4.51 29.47
C TYR A 364 -4.09 -3.52 30.64
N ILE A 365 -4.83 -2.40 30.58
CA ILE A 365 -4.92 -1.44 31.71
C ILE A 365 -5.46 -2.14 32.97
N SER A 366 -6.50 -2.97 32.83
CA SER A 366 -7.03 -3.77 33.94
C SER A 366 -5.97 -4.75 34.47
N TYR A 367 -5.30 -5.45 33.56
CA TYR A 367 -4.23 -6.40 33.88
C TYR A 367 -3.07 -5.75 34.64
N ILE A 368 -2.51 -4.62 34.18
CA ILE A 368 -1.34 -4.00 34.85
C ILE A 368 -1.67 -3.44 36.23
N LYS A 369 -2.93 -3.02 36.47
CA LYS A 369 -3.40 -2.62 37.81
C LYS A 369 -3.41 -3.83 38.75
N HIS A 370 -3.97 -4.94 38.30
CA HIS A 370 -3.96 -6.18 39.07
C HIS A 370 -2.54 -6.70 39.29
N PHE A 371 -1.72 -6.78 38.24
CA PHE A 371 -0.32 -7.16 38.32
C PHE A 371 0.43 -6.31 39.37
N ALA A 372 0.26 -4.99 39.36
CA ALA A 372 0.90 -4.11 40.34
C ALA A 372 0.44 -4.39 41.78
N SER A 373 -0.85 -4.69 41.98
CA SER A 373 -1.41 -5.01 43.31
C SER A 373 -0.82 -6.30 43.91
N VAL A 374 -0.39 -7.25 43.07
CA VAL A 374 0.25 -8.51 43.49
C VAL A 374 1.77 -8.39 43.53
N HIS A 375 2.37 -7.81 42.49
CA HIS A 375 3.82 -7.71 42.33
C HIS A 375 4.46 -6.77 43.34
N ASN A 376 3.89 -5.57 43.53
CA ASN A 376 4.54 -4.52 44.31
C ASN A 376 4.68 -4.84 45.81
N PRO A 377 3.72 -5.54 46.46
CA PRO A 377 3.90 -6.04 47.82
C PRO A 377 4.98 -7.12 47.92
N LEU A 378 5.05 -8.03 46.95
CA LEU A 378 6.01 -9.13 46.93
C LEU A 378 7.45 -8.66 46.63
N TYR A 379 7.59 -7.57 45.88
CA TYR A 379 8.87 -7.11 45.35
C TYR A 379 9.06 -5.60 45.56
N PRO A 380 9.33 -5.17 46.81
CA PRO A 380 9.36 -3.76 47.15
C PRO A 380 10.54 -2.99 46.53
N GLU A 381 11.64 -3.68 46.18
CA GLU A 381 12.85 -3.09 45.62
C GLU A 381 12.73 -2.72 44.13
N TYR A 382 11.80 -3.34 43.40
CA TYR A 382 11.61 -3.13 41.96
C TYR A 382 10.12 -3.09 41.62
N LYS A 383 9.40 -2.13 42.21
CA LYS A 383 7.96 -1.95 41.99
C LYS A 383 7.66 -1.47 40.57
N LEU A 384 6.52 -1.92 40.04
CA LEU A 384 5.89 -1.28 38.90
C LEU A 384 5.27 0.03 39.36
N GLU A 385 5.77 1.13 38.83
CA GLU A 385 5.31 2.51 39.12
C GLU A 385 3.95 2.80 38.46
N ILE A 386 2.93 2.02 38.81
CA ILE A 386 1.62 2.01 38.15
C ILE A 386 0.94 3.39 38.16
N ASN A 387 1.05 4.14 39.26
CA ASN A 387 0.48 5.48 39.35
C ASN A 387 1.15 6.45 38.37
N LYS A 388 2.47 6.34 38.14
CA LYS A 388 3.18 7.14 37.14
C LYS A 388 2.73 6.79 35.73
N ILE A 389 2.45 5.52 35.44
CA ILE A 389 1.90 5.07 34.14
C ILE A 389 0.51 5.66 33.93
N LEU A 390 -0.39 5.49 34.90
CA LEU A 390 -1.78 5.96 34.82
C LEU A 390 -1.87 7.49 34.73
N GLN A 391 -0.95 8.22 35.37
CA GLN A 391 -0.83 9.67 35.28
C GLN A 391 0.01 10.13 34.09
N SER A 392 0.42 9.24 33.18
CA SER A 392 1.20 9.57 31.98
C SER A 392 2.55 10.27 32.26
N LYS A 393 3.17 9.97 33.40
CA LYS A 393 4.52 10.45 33.77
C LYS A 393 5.64 9.55 33.25
N VAL A 394 5.31 8.30 32.89
CA VAL A 394 6.22 7.34 32.26
C VAL A 394 5.49 6.63 31.10
N PRO A 395 6.22 6.03 30.14
CA PRO A 395 5.60 5.34 29.00
C PRO A 395 4.61 4.25 29.43
N PHE A 396 3.56 4.08 28.63
CA PHE A 396 2.45 3.17 28.89
C PHE A 396 2.88 1.71 28.96
N LEU A 397 3.68 1.26 27.97
CA LEU A 397 4.16 -0.12 27.93
C LEU A 397 5.52 -0.24 28.62
N GLN A 398 5.54 -1.02 29.68
CA GLN A 398 6.74 -1.37 30.45
C GLN A 398 7.06 -2.85 30.26
N ILE A 399 8.34 -3.20 30.41
CA ILE A 399 8.81 -4.58 30.55
C ILE A 399 9.72 -4.67 31.75
N LEU A 400 9.70 -5.81 32.46
CA LEU A 400 10.65 -6.09 33.52
C LEU A 400 11.93 -6.67 32.91
N SER A 401 12.99 -5.86 32.93
CA SER A 401 14.35 -6.33 32.65
C SER A 401 14.86 -7.11 33.86
N LEU A 402 15.60 -8.20 33.63
CA LEU A 402 16.28 -8.96 34.68
C LEU A 402 17.72 -8.47 34.90
N ASN A 403 18.30 -7.75 33.94
CA ASN A 403 19.66 -7.21 34.06
C ASN A 403 19.78 -5.81 33.40
N PRO A 404 19.81 -4.71 34.18
CA PRO A 404 19.52 -4.67 35.62
C PRO A 404 18.05 -5.03 35.90
N LYS A 405 17.76 -5.52 37.11
CA LYS A 405 16.41 -5.93 37.51
C LYS A 405 15.53 -4.71 37.78
N LYS A 406 14.79 -4.25 36.75
CA LYS A 406 13.93 -3.06 36.85
C LYS A 406 12.90 -2.99 35.72
N PHE A 407 11.79 -2.31 35.97
CA PHE A 407 10.86 -1.94 34.92
C PHE A 407 11.47 -0.89 34.00
N MET A 408 11.34 -1.10 32.69
CA MET A 408 11.84 -0.21 31.67
C MET A 408 10.82 -0.06 30.56
N PRO A 409 10.76 1.10 29.87
CA PRO A 409 9.93 1.26 28.70
C PRO A 409 10.23 0.21 27.64
N ILE A 410 9.20 -0.23 26.92
CA ILE A 410 9.42 -1.07 25.74
C ILE A 410 10.09 -0.23 24.64
N THR A 411 11.00 -0.84 23.87
CA THR A 411 11.66 -0.16 22.74
C THR A 411 11.82 -1.13 21.57
N PRO A 412 11.94 -0.65 20.33
CA PRO A 412 12.13 -1.51 19.15
C PRO A 412 13.31 -2.48 19.31
N LYS A 413 14.41 -2.02 19.91
CA LYS A 413 15.58 -2.85 20.23
C LYS A 413 15.22 -4.02 21.15
N ARG A 414 14.38 -3.80 22.17
CA ARG A 414 13.95 -4.85 23.12
C ARG A 414 12.95 -5.80 22.47
N ILE A 415 12.02 -5.28 21.69
CA ILE A 415 11.10 -6.07 20.86
C ILE A 415 11.89 -7.03 19.98
N ARG A 416 12.82 -6.49 19.16
CA ARG A 416 13.64 -7.27 18.25
C ARG A 416 14.35 -8.39 18.98
N ARG A 417 15.03 -8.11 20.11
CA ARG A 417 15.70 -9.14 20.92
C ARG A 417 14.75 -10.25 21.40
N ALA A 418 13.48 -9.95 21.65
CA ALA A 418 12.51 -10.93 22.12
C ALA A 418 11.92 -11.80 20.99
N VAL A 419 11.82 -11.27 19.76
CA VAL A 419 11.13 -11.96 18.64
C VAL A 419 12.05 -12.40 17.49
N ASP A 420 13.29 -11.93 17.41
CA ASP A 420 14.18 -12.13 16.24
C ASP A 420 14.40 -13.61 15.90
N LYS A 421 14.42 -14.50 16.91
CA LYS A 421 14.50 -15.95 16.67
C LYS A 421 13.25 -16.53 16.00
N ALA A 422 12.07 -16.01 16.32
CA ALA A 422 10.80 -16.47 15.78
C ALA A 422 10.51 -15.86 14.40
N LEU A 423 10.83 -14.58 14.23
CA LEU A 423 10.65 -13.86 12.98
C LEU A 423 11.75 -12.77 12.86
N PRO A 424 12.87 -13.07 12.18
CA PRO A 424 13.96 -12.11 12.02
C PRO A 424 13.57 -11.08 10.95
N HIS A 425 12.74 -10.10 11.32
CA HIS A 425 12.26 -9.04 10.44
C HIS A 425 12.82 -7.65 10.79
N GLN A 426 12.84 -6.73 9.82
CA GLN A 426 13.07 -5.30 10.06
C GLN A 426 11.93 -4.67 10.87
N ASP A 427 12.25 -3.74 11.77
CA ASP A 427 11.29 -3.24 12.77
C ASP A 427 10.01 -2.64 12.19
N ASN A 428 10.10 -1.93 11.06
CA ASN A 428 8.98 -1.18 10.45
C ASN A 428 7.98 -2.06 9.68
N TRP A 429 8.17 -3.38 9.61
CA TRP A 429 7.39 -4.26 8.75
C TRP A 429 5.88 -4.24 8.97
N LEU A 430 5.43 -4.09 10.22
CA LEU A 430 4.00 -4.01 10.53
C LEU A 430 3.33 -2.77 9.93
N ARG A 431 4.08 -1.69 9.71
CA ARG A 431 3.60 -0.51 8.99
C ARG A 431 3.38 -0.81 7.51
N HIS A 432 4.29 -1.56 6.89
CA HIS A 432 4.14 -2.02 5.51
C HIS A 432 2.99 -3.03 5.39
N GLN A 433 2.85 -3.92 6.37
CA GLN A 433 1.74 -4.87 6.46
C GLN A 433 0.40 -4.13 6.51
N LEU A 434 0.23 -3.18 7.44
CA LEU A 434 -1.01 -2.41 7.55
C LEU A 434 -1.28 -1.62 6.27
N ARG A 435 -0.29 -0.89 5.73
CA ARG A 435 -0.44 -0.15 4.48
C ARG A 435 -0.98 -1.04 3.36
N SER A 436 -0.36 -2.21 3.18
CA SER A 436 -0.72 -3.16 2.13
C SER A 436 -2.09 -3.79 2.33
N MET A 437 -2.53 -3.96 3.58
CA MET A 437 -3.86 -4.49 3.90
C MET A 437 -4.98 -3.45 3.77
N LEU A 438 -4.65 -2.16 3.78
CA LEU A 438 -5.61 -1.06 3.56
C LEU A 438 -5.68 -0.61 2.10
N THR A 439 -4.68 -0.95 1.28
CA THR A 439 -4.68 -0.68 -0.16
C THR A 439 -5.96 -1.21 -0.79
N ASN A 440 -6.70 -0.34 -1.48
CA ASN A 440 -7.96 -0.64 -2.19
C ASN A 440 -9.12 -1.08 -1.29
N GLU A 441 -8.99 -0.97 0.03
CA GLU A 441 -10.07 -1.25 0.99
C GLU A 441 -10.74 0.04 1.51
N VAL A 442 -10.04 1.16 1.41
CA VAL A 442 -10.47 2.50 1.80
C VAL A 442 -9.77 3.53 0.91
N ASP A 443 -10.38 4.70 0.76
CA ASP A 443 -9.80 5.82 0.01
C ASP A 443 -8.38 6.14 0.49
N GLU A 444 -7.47 6.30 -0.48
CA GLU A 444 -6.05 6.57 -0.27
C GLU A 444 -5.82 7.79 0.63
N VAL A 445 -6.68 8.81 0.57
CA VAL A 445 -6.56 10.01 1.42
C VAL A 445 -6.54 9.64 2.91
N TYR A 446 -7.37 8.68 3.33
CA TYR A 446 -7.46 8.26 4.72
C TYR A 446 -6.27 7.39 5.13
N VAL A 447 -5.74 6.57 4.22
CA VAL A 447 -4.53 5.76 4.46
C VAL A 447 -3.31 6.67 4.58
N CYS A 448 -3.20 7.67 3.73
CA CYS A 448 -2.18 8.71 3.81
C CYS A 448 -2.24 9.46 5.15
N ALA A 449 -3.44 9.87 5.59
CA ALA A 449 -3.62 10.50 6.90
C ALA A 449 -3.23 9.59 8.07
N LEU A 450 -3.64 8.31 8.04
CA LEU A 450 -3.29 7.32 9.06
C LEU A 450 -1.78 7.16 9.20
N LEU A 451 -1.04 7.20 8.09
CA LEU A 451 0.40 6.99 8.07
C LEU A 451 1.21 8.29 8.13
N GLY A 452 0.59 9.45 7.92
CA GLY A 452 1.29 10.72 7.76
C GLY A 452 2.11 10.76 6.47
N HIS A 453 1.49 10.35 5.36
CA HIS A 453 2.02 10.44 3.99
C HIS A 453 1.30 11.51 3.15
N GLU A 454 0.48 12.34 3.78
CA GLU A 454 -0.18 13.47 3.13
C GLU A 454 0.85 14.47 2.61
N HIS A 455 0.54 15.12 1.49
CA HIS A 455 1.33 16.25 1.02
C HIS A 455 1.11 17.45 1.95
N ALA A 456 2.09 18.35 1.95
CA ALA A 456 1.97 19.60 2.69
C ALA A 456 0.69 20.36 2.26
N ASP A 457 -0.01 20.92 3.23
CA ASP A 457 -1.26 21.67 3.09
C ASP A 457 -2.47 20.82 2.63
N GLN A 458 -2.29 19.50 2.50
CA GLN A 458 -3.35 18.52 2.22
C GLN A 458 -3.69 17.65 3.42
N GLU A 459 -3.16 17.97 4.61
CA GLU A 459 -3.43 17.19 5.80
C GLU A 459 -4.91 17.27 6.20
N ILE A 460 -5.49 16.13 6.58
CA ILE A 460 -6.92 16.02 6.90
C ILE A 460 -7.32 16.92 8.09
N PHE A 461 -6.37 17.20 8.99
CA PHE A 461 -6.55 18.08 10.15
C PHE A 461 -6.02 19.51 9.92
N HIS A 462 -5.64 19.85 8.67
CA HIS A 462 -5.26 21.21 8.31
C HIS A 462 -6.47 22.16 8.49
N PRO A 463 -6.31 23.42 8.95
CA PRO A 463 -7.42 24.35 9.16
C PRO A 463 -8.30 24.62 7.93
N MET A 464 -7.74 24.40 6.73
CA MET A 464 -8.45 24.57 5.45
C MET A 464 -9.03 23.26 4.89
N SER A 465 -8.87 22.15 5.60
CA SER A 465 -9.46 20.86 5.21
C SER A 465 -10.98 20.91 5.37
N SER A 466 -11.70 20.45 4.35
CA SER A 466 -13.16 20.25 4.40
C SER A 466 -13.56 18.85 4.87
N LEU A 467 -12.59 17.94 5.07
CA LEU A 467 -12.84 16.57 5.50
C LEU A 467 -13.22 16.51 6.98
N SER A 468 -14.29 15.77 7.27
CA SER A 468 -14.76 15.60 8.64
C SER A 468 -13.93 14.56 9.39
N ILE A 469 -13.55 14.88 10.63
CA ILE A 469 -12.93 13.92 11.57
C ILE A 469 -13.82 12.68 11.76
N ASN A 470 -15.15 12.86 11.75
CA ASN A 470 -16.08 11.75 11.88
C ASN A 470 -16.10 10.88 10.63
N GLN A 471 -15.97 11.47 9.44
CA GLN A 471 -15.88 10.72 8.19
C GLN A 471 -14.58 9.89 8.17
N TYR A 472 -13.45 10.51 8.49
CA TYR A 472 -12.16 9.83 8.63
C TYR A 472 -12.24 8.59 9.55
N ARG A 473 -12.88 8.74 10.71
CA ARG A 473 -13.10 7.63 11.65
C ARG A 473 -14.05 6.58 11.08
N THR A 474 -15.16 6.99 10.50
CA THR A 474 -16.21 6.09 9.99
C THR A 474 -15.69 5.22 8.85
N GLU A 475 -14.83 5.76 8.00
CA GLU A 475 -14.23 5.03 6.86
C GLU A 475 -13.11 4.08 7.32
N LEU A 476 -12.23 4.50 8.24
CA LEU A 476 -11.08 3.67 8.65
C LEU A 476 -11.41 2.61 9.71
N LEU A 477 -12.23 2.92 10.71
CA LEU A 477 -12.45 2.02 11.85
C LEU A 477 -12.90 0.61 11.43
N PRO A 478 -13.88 0.45 10.52
CA PRO A 478 -14.28 -0.87 10.04
C PRO A 478 -13.13 -1.62 9.36
N GLN A 479 -12.26 -0.92 8.64
CA GLN A 479 -11.13 -1.55 7.96
C GLN A 479 -10.04 -2.01 8.92
N LEU A 480 -9.75 -1.22 9.97
CA LEU A 480 -8.82 -1.64 11.03
C LEU A 480 -9.34 -2.86 11.80
N ASP A 481 -10.66 -2.91 12.07
CA ASP A 481 -11.30 -4.10 12.66
C ASP A 481 -11.29 -5.29 11.67
N ARG A 482 -11.47 -5.07 10.36
CA ARG A 482 -11.30 -6.12 9.34
C ARG A 482 -9.87 -6.63 9.24
N VAL A 483 -8.85 -5.78 9.43
CA VAL A 483 -7.45 -6.22 9.53
C VAL A 483 -7.29 -7.19 10.70
N ALA A 484 -7.91 -6.90 11.85
CA ALA A 484 -7.89 -7.81 12.99
C ALA A 484 -8.58 -9.15 12.66
N GLN A 485 -9.68 -9.13 11.92
CA GLN A 485 -10.38 -10.34 11.46
C GLN A 485 -9.58 -11.13 10.43
N LYS A 486 -9.03 -10.49 9.39
CA LYS A 486 -8.23 -11.12 8.33
C LYS A 486 -6.99 -11.83 8.89
N LEU A 487 -6.38 -11.29 9.94
CA LEU A 487 -5.21 -11.87 10.61
C LEU A 487 -5.57 -12.80 11.79
N ASP A 488 -6.85 -13.04 12.05
CA ASP A 488 -7.33 -13.83 13.21
C ASP A 488 -6.71 -13.37 14.54
N LEU A 489 -6.68 -12.05 14.76
CA LEU A 489 -6.12 -11.49 15.99
C LEU A 489 -6.99 -11.88 17.18
N LYS A 490 -6.39 -12.53 18.17
CA LYS A 490 -7.08 -12.95 19.39
C LYS A 490 -7.04 -11.86 20.44
N GLN A 491 -8.19 -11.53 21.03
CA GLN A 491 -8.20 -10.74 22.27
C GLN A 491 -7.54 -11.54 23.39
N VAL A 492 -6.68 -10.89 24.14
CA VAL A 492 -6.09 -11.45 25.35
C VAL A 492 -6.80 -10.82 26.54
N GLU A 493 -7.42 -11.67 27.36
CA GLU A 493 -8.00 -11.31 28.65
C GLU A 493 -7.51 -12.33 29.68
N ILE A 494 -6.72 -11.87 30.65
CA ILE A 494 -6.27 -12.73 31.75
C ILE A 494 -7.33 -12.67 32.85
N LYS A 495 -8.34 -13.54 32.73
CA LYS A 495 -9.31 -13.78 33.80
C LYS A 495 -8.61 -14.60 34.88
N ARG A 496 -8.42 -14.04 36.07
CA ARG A 496 -7.99 -14.81 37.25
C ARG A 496 -8.94 -14.52 38.40
N TYR A 497 -9.54 -15.61 38.88
CA TYR A 497 -10.41 -15.64 40.05
C TYR A 497 -9.61 -15.16 41.27
N GLY A 498 -10.25 -14.33 42.07
CA GLY A 498 -9.68 -13.74 43.28
C GLY A 498 -9.32 -14.75 44.34
#